data_AF-A0A7X6DG50-F1
#
_entry.id   AF-A0A7X6DG50-F1
#
_cell.length_a   1.000
_cell.length_b   1.000
_cell.length_c   1.000
_cell.angle_alpha   90.00
_cell.angle_beta   90.00
_cell.angle_gamma   90.00
#
_symmetry.space_group_name_H-M   'P 1'
#
loop_
_entity.id
_entity.type
_entity.pdbx_description
1 polymer ?
#
loop_
_entity_poly.entity_id
_entity_poly.type
_entity_poly.pdbx_seq_one_letter_code
_entity_poly.pdbx_strand_id
1 'polypeptide(L)'
;MAGTDKDTGPEDRDAARFAEQLRASAQQVWLAGVGAFARAQQEGGKLFEALAREGSALQGKVPADAGDRIAQAASRMADMAGEFSAKAGDRLEGMFDKRVAKAVDNLGLASAKDVEQLVARIGELERTVARLSAAATARRRPARTEPKPAAPRARPRDGG
;
A
#
# COMPACT_ATOMS: atom_id res chain seq x y z
N MET A 1 -38.80 31.52 7.87
CA MET A 1 -37.48 31.06 8.35
C MET A 1 -37.63 29.62 8.79
N ALA A 2 -37.16 28.67 7.99
CA ALA A 2 -37.28 27.24 8.28
C ALA A 2 -36.08 26.81 9.14
N GLY A 3 -36.34 26.54 10.42
CA GLY A 3 -35.41 25.84 11.30
C GLY A 3 -35.52 24.35 11.06
N THR A 4 -34.42 23.73 10.63
CA THR A 4 -34.29 22.29 10.47
C THR A 4 -34.10 21.64 11.85
N ASP A 5 -35.18 21.18 12.46
CA ASP A 5 -35.10 20.14 13.50
C ASP A 5 -34.69 18.85 12.80
N LYS A 6 -33.41 18.46 12.96
CA LYS A 6 -32.98 17.11 12.63
C LYS A 6 -33.50 16.20 13.73
N ASP A 7 -34.63 15.56 13.45
CA ASP A 7 -35.19 14.49 14.25
C ASP A 7 -34.20 13.30 14.23
N THR A 8 -33.28 13.24 15.18
CA THR A 8 -32.36 12.10 15.35
C THR A 8 -33.19 10.91 15.83
N GLY A 9 -33.46 9.98 14.91
CA GLY A 9 -34.22 8.77 15.17
C GLY A 9 -33.59 7.91 16.28
N PRO A 10 -34.34 6.95 16.85
CA PRO A 10 -33.83 6.05 17.90
C PRO A 10 -32.52 5.34 17.51
N GLU A 11 -32.32 5.05 16.22
CA GLU A 11 -31.11 4.39 15.70
C GLU A 11 -29.82 5.23 15.86
N ASP A 12 -29.89 6.56 15.72
CA ASP A 12 -28.74 7.46 15.95
C ASP A 12 -28.32 7.50 17.42
N ARG A 13 -29.29 7.38 18.33
CA ARG A 13 -29.05 7.34 19.77
C ARG A 13 -28.40 6.03 20.19
N ASP A 14 -28.80 4.92 19.57
CA ASP A 14 -28.19 3.61 19.82
C ASP A 14 -26.77 3.53 19.25
N ALA A 15 -26.54 4.10 18.06
CA ALA A 15 -25.20 4.22 17.49
C ALA A 15 -24.25 5.07 18.36
N ALA A 16 -24.75 6.18 18.91
CA ALA A 16 -23.97 7.01 19.84
C ALA A 16 -23.63 6.27 21.14
N ARG A 17 -24.56 5.50 21.70
CA ARG A 17 -24.30 4.68 22.89
C ARG A 17 -23.32 3.54 22.62
N PHE A 18 -23.37 2.93 21.44
CA PHE A 18 -22.41 1.92 21.02
C PHE A 18 -21.00 2.51 20.82
N ALA A 19 -20.90 3.69 20.21
CA ALA A 19 -19.63 4.39 20.03
C ALA A 19 -18.98 4.75 21.37
N GLU A 20 -19.75 5.20 22.36
CA GLU A 20 -19.26 5.48 23.71
C GLU A 20 -18.78 4.23 24.44
N GLN A 21 -19.50 3.11 24.33
CA GLN A 21 -19.05 1.84 24.90
C GLN A 21 -17.75 1.36 24.24
N LEU A 22 -17.63 1.47 22.92
CA LEU A 22 -16.43 1.09 22.19
C LEU A 22 -15.23 1.97 22.57
N ARG A 23 -15.45 3.28 22.73
CA ARG A 23 -14.44 4.23 23.21
C ARG A 23 -13.99 3.89 24.64
N ALA A 24 -14.92 3.59 25.53
CA ALA A 24 -14.62 3.18 26.91
C ALA A 24 -13.82 1.88 26.95
N SER A 25 -14.19 0.87 26.15
CA SER A 25 -13.44 -0.38 26.04
C SER A 25 -12.06 -0.18 25.42
N ALA A 26 -11.93 0.63 24.38
CA ALA A 26 -10.64 0.96 23.77
C ALA A 26 -9.72 1.68 24.77
N GLN A 27 -10.27 2.58 25.59
CA GLN A 27 -9.51 3.26 26.64
C GLN A 27 -9.06 2.29 27.74
N GLN A 28 -9.91 1.33 28.14
CA GLN A 28 -9.53 0.30 29.11
C GLN A 28 -8.43 -0.61 28.58
N VAL A 29 -8.54 -1.08 27.32
CA VAL A 29 -7.50 -1.89 26.68
C VAL A 29 -6.21 -1.11 26.57
N TRP A 30 -6.27 0.18 26.23
CA TRP A 30 -5.09 1.04 26.16
C TRP A 30 -4.42 1.20 27.53
N LEU A 31 -5.18 1.55 28.56
CA LEU A 31 -4.66 1.71 29.92
C LEU A 31 -4.09 0.40 30.48
N ALA A 32 -4.75 -0.73 30.23
CA ALA A 32 -4.24 -2.04 30.57
C ALA A 32 -2.93 -2.35 29.83
N GLY A 33 -2.84 -1.99 28.54
CA GLY A 33 -1.62 -2.12 27.74
C GLY A 33 -0.47 -1.27 28.28
N VAL A 34 -0.71 0.00 28.59
CA VAL A 34 0.31 0.91 29.15
C VAL A 34 0.74 0.46 30.56
N GLY A 35 -0.21 -0.02 31.39
CA GLY A 35 0.09 -0.56 32.71
C GLY A 35 0.89 -1.86 32.67
N ALA A 36 0.53 -2.78 31.78
CA ALA A 36 1.28 -4.02 31.55
C ALA A 36 2.68 -3.76 31.02
N PHE A 37 2.83 -2.81 30.08
CA PHE A 37 4.13 -2.41 29.57
C PHE A 37 5.01 -1.76 30.65
N ALA A 38 4.44 -0.86 31.46
CA ALA A 38 5.15 -0.26 32.60
C ALA A 38 5.59 -1.32 33.63
N ARG A 39 4.73 -2.33 33.89
CA ARG A 39 5.07 -3.44 34.76
C ARG A 39 6.16 -4.34 34.18
N ALA A 40 6.12 -4.62 32.88
CA ALA A 40 7.17 -5.34 32.17
C ALA A 40 8.52 -4.59 32.18
N GLN A 41 8.53 -3.25 32.11
CA GLN A 41 9.75 -2.46 32.26
C GLN A 41 10.34 -2.55 33.69
N GLN A 42 9.49 -2.41 34.72
CA GLN A 42 9.93 -2.49 36.11
C GLN A 42 10.40 -3.90 36.53
N GLU A 43 9.67 -4.93 36.11
CA GLU A 43 10.01 -6.32 36.42
C GLU A 43 11.13 -6.83 35.49
N GLY A 44 11.16 -6.37 34.24
CA GLY A 44 12.19 -6.70 33.25
C GLY A 44 13.59 -6.21 33.64
N GLY A 45 13.71 -4.98 34.17
CA GLY A 45 15.00 -4.48 34.68
C GLY A 45 15.53 -5.31 35.85
N LYS A 46 14.66 -5.70 36.79
CA LYS A 46 15.04 -6.55 37.93
C LYS A 46 15.42 -7.96 37.50
N LEU A 47 14.68 -8.53 36.55
CA LEU A 47 14.98 -9.85 36.00
C LEU A 47 16.29 -9.84 35.22
N PHE A 48 16.55 -8.78 34.45
CA PHE A 48 17.82 -8.57 33.76
C PHE A 48 18.99 -8.43 34.74
N GLU A 49 18.87 -7.62 35.79
CA GLU A 49 19.91 -7.50 36.81
C GLU A 49 20.18 -8.82 37.53
N ALA A 50 19.14 -9.59 37.84
CA ALA A 50 19.28 -10.92 38.45
C ALA A 50 20.03 -11.88 37.51
N LEU A 51 19.62 -11.95 36.24
CA LEU A 51 20.27 -12.76 35.21
C LEU A 51 21.72 -12.30 34.94
N ALA A 52 21.99 -11.00 34.99
CA ALA A 52 23.34 -10.45 34.81
C ALA A 52 24.27 -10.82 35.99
N ARG A 53 23.77 -10.78 37.23
CA ARG A 53 24.51 -11.26 38.41
C ARG A 53 24.77 -12.76 38.33
N GLU A 54 23.77 -13.53 37.93
CA GLU A 54 23.90 -14.98 37.76
C GLU A 54 24.88 -15.34 36.64
N GLY A 55 24.83 -14.63 35.51
CA GLY A 55 25.79 -14.74 34.41
C GLY A 55 27.22 -14.40 34.82
N SER A 56 27.40 -13.34 35.62
CA SER A 56 28.71 -12.96 36.17
C SER A 56 29.26 -14.04 37.13
N ALA A 57 28.40 -14.62 37.97
CA ALA A 57 28.77 -15.69 38.90
C ALA A 57 29.10 -17.01 38.18
N LEU A 58 28.43 -17.28 37.05
CA LEU A 58 28.71 -18.44 36.18
C LEU A 58 30.02 -18.24 35.42
N GLN A 59 30.28 -17.05 34.87
CA GLN A 59 31.49 -16.76 34.12
C GLN A 59 32.77 -16.94 34.97
N GLY A 60 32.72 -16.64 36.27
CA GLY A 60 33.84 -16.87 37.19
C GLY A 60 34.07 -18.33 37.60
N LYS A 61 33.13 -19.24 37.33
CA LYS A 61 33.16 -20.66 37.76
C LYS A 61 33.27 -21.66 36.61
N VAL A 62 33.08 -21.22 35.37
CA VAL A 62 33.13 -22.07 34.19
C VAL A 62 34.57 -22.19 33.70
N PRO A 63 35.15 -23.40 33.58
CA PRO A 63 36.47 -23.61 33.00
C PRO A 63 36.57 -23.03 31.58
N ALA A 64 37.72 -22.48 31.20
CA ALA A 64 37.93 -21.75 29.93
C ALA A 64 37.41 -22.51 28.69
N ASP A 65 37.67 -23.82 28.60
CA ASP A 65 37.24 -24.66 27.47
C ASP A 65 35.72 -24.80 27.34
N ALA A 66 34.99 -24.70 28.45
CA ALA A 66 33.53 -24.68 28.47
C ALA A 66 32.99 -23.27 28.16
N GLY A 67 33.71 -22.23 28.59
CA GLY A 67 33.43 -20.84 28.25
C GLY A 67 33.45 -20.59 26.74
N ASP A 68 34.44 -21.12 26.03
CA ASP A 68 34.58 -20.97 24.57
C ASP A 68 33.43 -21.63 23.80
N ARG A 69 32.96 -22.80 24.26
CA ARG A 69 31.81 -23.49 23.66
C ARG A 69 30.51 -22.74 23.88
N ILE A 70 30.31 -22.18 25.07
CA ILE A 70 29.15 -21.35 25.39
C ILE A 70 29.19 -20.05 24.60
N ALA A 71 30.35 -19.41 24.47
CA ALA A 71 30.53 -18.20 23.67
C ALA A 71 30.22 -18.43 22.19
N GLN A 72 30.67 -19.55 21.62
CA GLN A 72 30.30 -19.93 20.23
C GLN A 72 28.80 -20.19 20.08
N ALA A 73 28.17 -20.87 21.04
CA ALA A 73 26.73 -21.10 21.01
C ALA A 73 25.94 -19.78 21.13
N ALA A 74 26.36 -18.89 22.02
CA ALA A 74 25.78 -17.57 22.21
C ALA A 74 25.93 -16.70 20.95
N SER A 75 27.09 -16.72 20.30
CA SER A 75 27.31 -16.02 19.03
C SER A 75 26.35 -16.51 17.95
N ARG A 76 26.23 -17.84 17.77
CA ARG A 76 25.30 -18.42 16.79
C ARG A 76 23.84 -18.06 17.08
N MET A 77 23.48 -18.00 18.37
CA MET A 77 22.13 -17.63 18.78
C MET A 77 21.86 -16.14 18.55
N ALA A 78 22.86 -15.27 18.78
CA ALA A 78 22.79 -13.86 18.47
C ALA A 78 22.65 -13.61 16.96
N ASP A 79 23.40 -14.36 16.13
CA ASP A 79 23.29 -14.29 14.66
C ASP A 79 21.88 -14.69 14.20
N MET A 80 21.35 -15.81 14.70
CA MET A 80 19.96 -16.22 14.40
C MET A 80 18.93 -15.21 14.89
N ALA A 81 19.12 -14.63 16.08
CA ALA A 81 18.22 -13.60 16.60
C ALA A 81 18.25 -12.34 15.72
N GLY A 82 19.41 -11.96 15.20
CA GLY A 82 19.58 -10.88 14.23
C GLY A 82 18.84 -11.15 12.93
N GLU A 83 19.00 -12.34 12.34
CA GLU A 83 18.27 -12.74 11.12
C GLU A 83 16.76 -12.79 11.33
N PHE A 84 16.32 -13.32 12.48
CA PHE A 84 14.90 -13.36 12.82
C PHE A 84 14.34 -11.95 13.02
N SER A 85 15.08 -11.07 13.69
CA SER A 85 14.68 -9.67 13.92
C SER A 85 14.58 -8.91 12.60
N ALA A 86 15.54 -9.06 11.68
CA ALA A 86 15.49 -8.47 10.35
C ALA A 86 14.25 -8.97 9.57
N LYS A 87 14.03 -10.28 9.54
CA LYS A 87 12.88 -10.88 8.86
C LYS A 87 11.53 -10.51 9.50
N ALA A 88 11.48 -10.35 10.81
CA ALA A 88 10.32 -9.84 11.52
C ALA A 88 10.08 -8.36 11.19
N GLY A 89 11.15 -7.56 11.06
CA GLY A 89 11.12 -6.17 10.60
C GLY A 89 10.48 -6.05 9.22
N ASP A 90 10.98 -6.80 8.23
CA ASP A 90 10.44 -6.83 6.87
C ASP A 90 8.95 -7.22 6.85
N ARG A 91 8.55 -8.13 7.73
CA ARG A 91 7.15 -8.57 7.85
C ARG A 91 6.27 -7.50 8.50
N LEU A 92 6.80 -6.75 9.46
CA LEU A 92 6.10 -5.64 10.10
C LEU A 92 5.96 -4.46 9.14
N GLU A 93 6.96 -4.16 8.32
CA GLU A 93 6.87 -3.19 7.23
C GLU A 93 5.78 -3.59 6.23
N GLY A 94 5.79 -4.85 5.77
CA GLY A 94 4.74 -5.37 4.88
C GLY A 94 3.34 -5.42 5.50
N MET A 95 3.21 -5.54 6.84
CA MET A 95 1.92 -5.46 7.54
C MET A 95 1.48 -4.01 7.77
N PHE A 96 2.42 -3.10 8.01
CA PHE A 96 2.18 -1.68 8.12
C PHE A 96 1.69 -1.12 6.79
N ASP A 97 2.36 -1.41 5.68
CA ASP A 97 1.95 -1.02 4.34
C ASP A 97 0.55 -1.51 4.01
N LYS A 98 0.22 -2.77 4.32
CA LYS A 98 -1.13 -3.31 4.12
C LYS A 98 -2.17 -2.59 4.97
N ARG A 99 -1.82 -2.22 6.22
CA ARG A 99 -2.71 -1.48 7.12
C ARG A 99 -2.88 -0.03 6.67
N VAL A 100 -1.81 0.61 6.19
CA VAL A 100 -1.82 1.98 5.65
C VAL A 100 -2.60 2.02 4.35
N ALA A 101 -2.34 1.11 3.41
CA ALA A 101 -3.11 1.00 2.17
C ALA A 101 -4.61 0.82 2.44
N LYS A 102 -4.97 -0.09 3.37
CA LYS A 102 -6.36 -0.29 3.77
C LYS A 102 -6.98 0.94 4.45
N ALA A 103 -6.20 1.71 5.21
CA ALA A 103 -6.68 2.95 5.83
C ALA A 103 -6.90 4.04 4.78
N VAL A 104 -6.03 4.15 3.76
CA VAL A 104 -6.16 5.08 2.63
C VAL A 104 -7.39 4.73 1.78
N ASP A 105 -7.58 3.46 1.45
CA ASP A 105 -8.77 2.98 0.71
C ASP A 105 -10.07 3.33 1.47
N ASN A 106 -10.09 3.12 2.79
CA ASN A 106 -11.24 3.45 3.63
C ASN A 106 -11.46 4.97 3.79
N LEU A 107 -10.43 5.79 3.59
CA LEU A 107 -10.52 7.25 3.63
C LEU A 107 -11.02 7.84 2.28
N GLY A 108 -11.24 7.00 1.27
CA GLY A 108 -11.74 7.41 -0.05
C GLY A 108 -10.70 8.13 -0.92
N LEU A 109 -9.42 8.05 -0.57
CA LEU A 109 -8.33 8.61 -1.36
C LEU A 109 -7.94 7.59 -2.44
N ALA A 110 -7.92 8.02 -3.70
CA ALA A 110 -7.57 7.14 -4.82
C ALA A 110 -6.18 6.53 -4.60
N SER A 111 -6.11 5.19 -4.66
CA SER A 111 -4.87 4.45 -4.50
C SER A 111 -3.95 4.64 -5.71
N ALA A 112 -2.66 4.32 -5.57
CA ALA A 112 -1.72 4.35 -6.69
C ALA A 112 -2.17 3.45 -7.87
N LYS A 113 -2.85 2.34 -7.56
CA LYS A 113 -3.40 1.42 -8.56
C LYS A 113 -4.56 2.04 -9.35
N ASP A 114 -5.36 2.88 -8.70
CA ASP A 114 -6.46 3.59 -9.36
C ASP A 114 -5.92 4.63 -10.34
N VAL A 115 -4.81 5.29 -10.00
CA VAL A 115 -4.11 6.22 -10.89
C VAL A 115 -3.55 5.48 -12.11
N GLU A 116 -2.90 4.34 -11.94
CA GLU A 116 -2.40 3.53 -13.07
C GLU A 116 -3.53 3.07 -14.00
N GLN A 117 -4.63 2.57 -13.44
CA GLN A 117 -5.80 2.17 -14.24
C GLN A 117 -6.40 3.35 -15.00
N LEU A 118 -6.44 4.53 -14.39
CA LEU A 118 -6.93 5.73 -15.04
C LEU A 118 -6.01 6.16 -16.20
N VAL A 119 -4.70 6.14 -16.00
CA VAL A 119 -3.71 6.43 -17.06
C VAL A 119 -3.86 5.47 -18.24
N ALA A 120 -4.02 4.17 -17.97
CA ALA A 120 -4.24 3.17 -19.02
C ALA A 120 -5.52 3.45 -19.82
N ARG A 121 -6.62 3.79 -19.13
CA ARG A 121 -7.89 4.17 -19.78
C ARG A 121 -7.76 5.45 -20.61
N ILE A 122 -7.02 6.45 -20.12
CA ILE A 122 -6.75 7.69 -20.88
C ILE A 122 -6.02 7.35 -22.17
N GLY A 123 -4.96 6.54 -22.12
CA GLY A 123 -4.22 6.15 -23.32
C GLY A 123 -5.07 5.39 -24.35
N GLU A 124 -6.01 4.56 -23.91
CA GLU A 124 -6.95 3.89 -24.81
C GLU A 124 -7.98 4.87 -25.42
N LEU A 125 -8.44 5.83 -24.63
CA LEU A 125 -9.35 6.87 -25.08
C LEU A 125 -8.67 7.79 -26.11
N GLU A 126 -7.43 8.19 -25.86
CA GLU A 126 -6.61 8.98 -26.79
C GLU A 126 -6.45 8.27 -28.14
N ARG A 127 -6.15 6.97 -28.15
CA ARG A 127 -6.07 6.18 -29.40
C ARG A 127 -7.41 6.13 -30.13
N THR A 128 -8.51 6.04 -29.39
CA THR A 128 -9.86 6.00 -29.98
C THR A 128 -10.24 7.35 -30.57
N VAL A 129 -9.96 8.45 -29.86
CA VAL A 129 -10.14 9.81 -30.37
C VAL A 129 -9.29 10.05 -31.61
N ALA A 130 -7.99 9.72 -31.58
CA ALA A 130 -7.09 9.89 -32.73
C ALA A 130 -7.61 9.15 -33.97
N ARG A 131 -8.09 7.91 -33.80
CA ARG A 131 -8.69 7.12 -34.88
C ARG A 131 -9.99 7.73 -35.42
N LEU A 132 -10.87 8.20 -34.54
CA LEU A 132 -12.11 8.87 -34.95
C LEU A 132 -11.84 10.19 -35.67
N SER A 133 -10.88 10.99 -35.18
CA SER A 133 -10.42 12.22 -35.82
C SER A 133 -9.82 11.94 -37.21
N ALA A 134 -8.96 10.94 -37.33
CA ALA A 134 -8.38 10.54 -38.62
C ALA A 134 -9.45 10.07 -39.62
N ALA A 135 -10.43 9.29 -39.16
CA ALA A 135 -11.56 8.85 -39.98
C ALA A 135 -12.44 10.04 -40.43
N ALA A 136 -12.66 11.03 -39.56
CA ALA A 136 -13.39 12.24 -39.89
C ALA A 136 -12.65 13.10 -40.93
N THR A 137 -11.32 13.22 -40.82
CA THR A 137 -10.50 13.94 -41.82
C THR A 137 -10.46 13.21 -43.16
N ALA A 138 -10.40 11.87 -43.16
CA ALA A 138 -10.45 11.06 -44.38
C ALA A 138 -11.79 11.21 -45.12
N ARG A 139 -12.92 11.28 -44.39
CA ARG A 139 -14.25 11.51 -44.98
C ARG A 139 -14.44 12.91 -45.58
N ARG A 140 -13.66 13.89 -45.12
CA ARG A 140 -13.75 15.29 -45.56
C ARG A 140 -12.81 15.60 -46.73
N ARG A 141 -11.91 14.69 -47.10
CA ARG A 141 -11.03 14.84 -48.25
C ARG A 141 -11.84 14.58 -49.53
N PRO A 142 -12.08 15.59 -50.39
CA PRO A 142 -12.79 15.36 -51.64
C PRO A 142 -11.97 14.38 -52.49
N ALA A 143 -12.67 13.44 -53.14
CA ALA A 143 -12.06 12.51 -54.07
C ALA A 143 -11.24 13.31 -55.08
N ARG A 144 -9.92 13.13 -55.06
CA ARG A 144 -9.05 13.68 -56.09
C ARG A 144 -9.42 12.95 -57.37
N THR A 145 -10.13 13.63 -58.25
CA THR A 145 -10.46 13.14 -59.59
C THR A 145 -9.15 12.84 -60.31
N GLU A 146 -8.92 11.55 -60.58
CA GLU A 146 -7.87 11.13 -61.49
C GLU A 146 -8.17 11.69 -62.89
N PRO A 147 -7.21 12.34 -63.56
CA PRO A 147 -7.43 12.81 -64.91
C PRO A 147 -7.44 11.59 -65.84
N LYS A 148 -8.59 11.33 -66.46
CA LYS A 148 -8.77 10.32 -67.51
C LYS A 148 -7.82 10.64 -68.68
N PRO A 149 -6.97 9.71 -69.13
CA PRO A 149 -6.11 9.96 -70.28
C PRO A 149 -6.96 10.14 -71.53
N ALA A 150 -6.79 11.29 -72.20
CA ALA A 150 -7.46 11.59 -73.46
C ALA A 150 -6.86 10.71 -74.57
N ALA A 151 -7.71 9.93 -75.24
CA ALA A 151 -7.32 9.18 -76.43
C ALA A 151 -6.92 10.14 -77.56
N PRO A 152 -5.89 9.81 -78.36
CA PRO A 152 -5.45 10.66 -79.47
C PRO A 152 -6.51 10.65 -80.58
N ARG A 153 -6.95 11.85 -80.98
CA ARG A 153 -7.83 12.06 -82.14
C ARG A 153 -7.09 11.64 -83.42
N ALA A 154 -7.75 10.78 -84.21
CA ALA A 154 -7.36 10.48 -85.59
C ALA A 154 -7.42 11.75 -86.45
N ARG A 155 -6.38 11.97 -87.27
CA ARG A 155 -6.33 13.02 -88.30
C ARG A 155 -7.20 12.63 -89.50
N PRO A 156 -7.87 13.59 -90.17
CA PRO A 156 -8.61 13.32 -91.38
C PRO A 156 -7.65 13.21 -92.59
N ARG A 157 -8.17 12.49 -93.58
CA ARG A 157 -7.59 12.08 -94.85
C ARG A 157 -7.45 13.27 -95.83
N ASP A 158 -6.29 13.38 -96.46
CA ASP A 158 -6.00 14.03 -97.75
C ASP A 158 -5.03 13.05 -98.44
N GLY A 159 -5.22 12.51 -99.64
CA GLY A 159 -5.54 13.14 -100.93
C GLY A 159 -4.42 12.68 -101.89
N GLY A 160 -4.75 11.94 -102.96
CA GLY A 160 -3.80 11.39 -103.94
C GLY A 160 -4.08 9.94 -104.32
#